data_AF-A0A554JZX4-F1
#
_entry.id   AF-A0A554JZX4-F1
#
_cell.length_a   1.000
_cell.length_b   1.000
_cell.length_c   1.000
_cell.angle_alpha   90.00
_cell.angle_beta   90.00
_cell.angle_gamma   90.00
#
_symmetry.space_group_name_H-M   'P 1'
#
loop_
_entity.id
_entity.type
_entity.pdbx_description
1 polymer ?
#
loop_
_entity_poly.entity_id
_entity_poly.type
_entity_poly.pdbx_seq_one_letter_code
_entity_poly.pdbx_strand_id
1 'polypeptide(L)'
;MVKEKPNLVLLDIILPKKNGFDVLEELKKSPVTNAIPVIMLTMLGRDEDIKKGFELGANDYIVKSQHAVAEIVEKIIKFFGNEAHPAVAKAMADKPASAPSSPEATEGHNKATAGKPETAEIVDKVKETPK
;
A
#
# COMPACT_ATOMS: atom_id res chain seq x y z
N MET A 1 -0.83 28.44 6.92
CA MET A 1 -1.84 27.78 7.77
C MET A 1 -2.38 26.57 7.01
N VAL A 2 -2.29 25.38 7.59
CA VAL A 2 -2.90 24.16 7.02
C VAL A 2 -4.41 24.28 7.22
N LYS A 3 -5.19 24.41 6.14
CA LYS A 3 -6.65 24.63 6.21
C LYS A 3 -7.42 23.35 6.54
N GLU A 4 -6.88 22.18 6.20
CA GLU A 4 -7.51 20.89 6.42
C GLU A 4 -6.48 19.88 6.94
N LYS A 5 -6.88 19.06 7.92
CA LYS A 5 -6.05 17.98 8.48
C LYS A 5 -6.56 16.64 7.97
N PRO A 6 -6.08 16.15 6.83
CA PRO A 6 -6.53 14.86 6.30
C PRO A 6 -6.13 13.73 7.25
N ASN A 7 -6.93 12.66 7.26
CA ASN A 7 -6.63 11.46 8.03
C ASN A 7 -5.57 10.57 7.35
N LEU A 8 -5.34 10.76 6.04
CA LEU A 8 -4.35 10.06 5.22
C LEU A 8 -4.04 10.90 3.98
N VAL A 9 -2.80 10.83 3.51
CA VAL A 9 -2.39 11.40 2.22
C VAL A 9 -1.95 10.27 1.28
N LEU A 10 -2.53 10.22 0.09
CA LEU A 10 -1.98 9.47 -1.04
C LEU A 10 -1.12 10.43 -1.86
N LEU A 11 0.18 10.14 -1.96
CA LEU A 11 1.14 11.06 -2.56
C LEU A 11 1.81 10.44 -3.79
N ASP A 12 1.70 11.12 -4.92
CA ASP A 12 2.48 10.78 -6.11
C ASP A 12 3.89 11.39 -6.02
N ILE A 13 4.88 10.71 -6.61
CA ILE A 13 6.25 11.22 -6.73
C ILE A 13 6.35 12.19 -7.90
N ILE A 14 5.69 11.87 -9.01
CA ILE A 14 5.76 12.68 -10.22
C ILE A 14 4.65 13.73 -10.16
N LEU A 15 4.96 14.89 -9.58
CA LEU A 15 4.03 16.02 -9.54
C LEU A 15 4.46 17.09 -10.55
N PRO A 16 3.50 17.83 -11.14
CA PRO A 16 3.86 19.00 -11.92
C PRO A 16 4.54 20.01 -10.99
N LYS A 17 5.78 20.40 -11.33
CA LYS A 17 6.61 21.42 -10.67
C LYS A 17 7.32 21.01 -9.38
N LYS A 18 7.00 19.86 -8.77
CA LYS A 18 7.62 19.43 -7.50
C LYS A 18 7.86 17.93 -7.48
N ASN A 19 8.86 17.49 -6.72
CA ASN A 19 9.04 16.07 -6.45
C ASN A 19 8.22 15.66 -5.23
N GLY A 20 7.45 14.59 -5.31
CA GLY A 20 6.68 14.07 -4.18
C GLY A 20 7.54 13.65 -3.00
N PHE A 21 8.81 13.28 -3.20
CA PHE A 21 9.73 13.06 -2.08
C PHE A 21 9.98 14.32 -1.25
N ASP A 22 10.11 15.48 -1.91
CA ASP A 22 10.29 16.76 -1.22
C ASP A 22 9.01 17.13 -0.45
N VAL A 23 7.84 16.84 -1.03
CA VAL A 23 6.55 17.03 -0.35
C VAL A 23 6.44 16.12 0.87
N LEU A 24 6.81 14.85 0.76
CA LEU A 24 6.81 13.92 1.88
C LEU A 24 7.71 14.42 3.01
N GLU A 25 8.92 14.86 2.67
CA GLU A 25 9.87 15.38 3.64
C GLU A 25 9.32 16.62 4.37
N GLU A 26 8.73 17.57 3.65
CA GLU A 26 8.08 18.74 4.24
C GLU A 26 6.91 18.36 5.18
N LEU A 27 6.07 17.41 4.76
CA LEU A 27 4.96 16.92 5.58
C LEU A 27 5.45 16.30 6.88
N LYS A 28 6.54 15.53 6.83
CA LYS A 28 7.12 14.84 8.00
C LYS A 28 7.96 15.75 8.89
N LYS A 29 8.56 16.82 8.36
CA LYS A 29 9.26 17.85 9.14
C LYS A 29 8.31 18.79 9.89
N SER A 30 7.10 19.01 9.38
CA SER A 30 6.15 19.94 9.99
C SER A 30 5.45 19.33 11.21
N PRO A 31 5.46 20.00 12.39
CA PRO A 31 4.84 19.47 13.62
C PRO A 31 3.33 19.34 13.53
N VAL A 32 2.70 19.99 12.54
CA VAL A 32 1.24 19.95 12.34
C VAL A 32 0.82 18.75 11.48
N THR A 33 1.72 18.27 10.62
CA THR A 33 1.42 17.28 9.57
C THR A 33 2.21 15.99 9.71
N ASN A 34 3.24 15.94 10.56
CA ASN A 34 4.12 14.78 10.69
C ASN A 34 3.41 13.50 11.12
N ALA A 35 2.35 13.63 11.93
CA ALA A 35 1.53 12.54 12.42
C ALA A 35 0.54 12.01 11.36
N ILE A 36 0.34 12.75 10.27
CA ILE A 36 -0.56 12.31 9.19
C ILE A 36 0.13 11.16 8.46
N PRO A 37 -0.54 10.00 8.30
CA PRO A 37 0.01 8.90 7.54
C PRO A 37 0.06 9.27 6.05
N VAL A 38 1.14 8.87 5.38
CA VAL A 38 1.36 9.12 3.96
C VAL A 38 1.66 7.80 3.26
N ILE A 39 0.88 7.48 2.24
CA ILE A 39 1.12 6.32 1.38
C ILE A 39 1.57 6.85 0.02
N MET A 40 2.72 6.36 -0.45
CA MET A 40 3.19 6.69 -1.79
C MET A 40 2.34 5.91 -2.80
N LEU A 41 1.78 6.61 -3.78
CA LEU A 41 1.00 6.02 -4.87
C LEU A 41 1.51 6.59 -6.19
N THR A 42 2.34 5.83 -6.91
CA THR A 42 3.16 6.33 -8.02
C THR A 42 3.39 5.25 -9.08
N MET A 43 3.84 5.61 -10.29
CA MET A 43 4.28 4.64 -11.30
C MET A 43 5.73 4.18 -11.13
N LEU A 44 6.52 4.86 -10.29
CA LEU A 44 7.90 4.47 -10.01
C LEU A 44 7.93 3.26 -9.07
N GLY A 45 8.59 2.19 -9.49
CA GLY A 45 8.65 0.93 -8.74
C GLY A 45 10.06 0.36 -8.60
N ARG A 46 11.10 1.20 -8.73
CA ARG A 46 12.49 0.77 -8.53
C ARG A 46 12.75 0.63 -7.04
N ASP A 47 13.55 -0.35 -6.63
CA ASP A 47 13.86 -0.61 -5.22
C ASP A 47 14.42 0.62 -4.50
N GLU A 48 15.22 1.44 -5.19
CA GLU A 48 15.74 2.70 -4.67
C GLU A 48 14.66 3.73 -4.33
N ASP A 49 13.62 3.83 -5.16
CA ASP A 49 12.52 4.78 -4.95
C ASP A 49 11.64 4.32 -3.77
N ILE A 50 11.39 3.02 -3.68
CA ILE A 50 10.64 2.39 -2.59
C ILE A 50 11.38 2.60 -1.27
N LYS A 51 12.67 2.24 -1.23
CA LYS A 51 13.53 2.41 -0.05
C LYS A 51 13.58 3.87 0.40
N LYS A 52 13.79 4.80 -0.54
CA LYS A 52 13.79 6.24 -0.24
C LYS A 52 12.45 6.72 0.34
N GLY A 53 11.32 6.24 -0.19
CA GLY A 53 10.00 6.57 0.33
C GLY A 53 9.85 6.19 1.82
N PHE A 54 10.26 4.98 2.17
CA PHE A 54 10.23 4.52 3.56
C PHE A 54 11.21 5.27 4.48
N GLU A 55 12.43 5.53 4.01
CA GLU A 55 13.43 6.30 4.77
C GLU A 55 12.95 7.73 5.09
N LEU A 56 12.17 8.34 4.19
CA LEU A 56 11.55 9.64 4.39
C LEU A 56 10.28 9.60 5.26
N GLY A 57 9.86 8.42 5.72
CA GLY A 57 8.74 8.24 6.65
C GLY A 57 7.39 7.96 5.99
N ALA A 58 7.36 7.48 4.74
CA ALA A 58 6.13 6.92 4.17
C ALA A 58 5.69 5.68 4.97
N ASN A 59 4.38 5.52 5.11
CA ASN A 59 3.77 4.40 5.83
C ASN A 59 3.59 3.17 4.94
N ASP A 60 3.40 3.38 3.64
CA ASP A 60 3.27 2.33 2.63
C ASP A 60 3.64 2.88 1.25
N TYR A 61 3.89 1.98 0.30
CA TYR A 61 4.25 2.29 -1.08
C TYR A 61 3.47 1.40 -2.05
N ILE A 62 2.78 2.02 -3.00
CA ILE A 62 1.92 1.36 -3.97
C ILE A 62 2.33 1.79 -5.38
N VAL A 63 2.70 0.81 -6.21
CA VAL A 63 2.98 1.03 -7.63
C VAL A 63 1.67 0.95 -8.41
N LYS A 64 1.21 2.08 -8.95
CA LYS A 64 -0.09 2.25 -9.64
C LYS A 64 -0.35 1.21 -10.72
N SER A 65 0.68 0.78 -11.45
CA SER A 65 0.55 -0.17 -12.56
C SER A 65 0.44 -1.64 -12.12
N GLN A 66 0.80 -1.93 -10.87
CA GLN A 66 0.83 -3.31 -10.34
C GLN A 66 -0.44 -3.66 -9.57
N HIS A 67 -1.33 -2.69 -9.33
CA HIS A 67 -2.51 -2.87 -8.50
C HIS A 67 -3.77 -2.38 -9.19
N ALA A 68 -4.83 -3.17 -9.08
CA ALA A 68 -6.16 -2.71 -9.45
C ALA A 68 -6.65 -1.65 -8.45
N VAL A 69 -7.48 -0.71 -8.91
CA VAL A 69 -8.04 0.35 -8.05
C VAL A 69 -8.78 -0.24 -6.83
N ALA A 70 -9.46 -1.37 -6.99
CA ALA A 70 -10.16 -2.05 -5.90
C ALA A 70 -9.19 -2.51 -4.80
N GLU A 71 -8.04 -3.07 -5.15
CA GLU A 71 -7.02 -3.52 -4.19
C GLU A 71 -6.44 -2.34 -3.40
N ILE A 72 -6.22 -1.20 -4.07
CA ILE A 72 -5.72 0.02 -3.43
C ILE A 72 -6.72 0.49 -2.37
N VAL A 73 -8.02 0.51 -2.71
CA VAL A 73 -9.09 0.88 -1.78
C VAL A 73 -9.13 -0.07 -0.59
N GLU A 74 -9.05 -1.38 -0.81
CA GLU A 74 -9.00 -2.36 0.28
C GLU A 74 -7.79 -2.15 1.20
N LYS A 75 -6.61 -1.85 0.62
CA LYS A 75 -5.39 -1.61 1.39
C LYS A 75 -5.55 -0.38 2.29
N ILE A 76 -6.14 0.69 1.76
CA ILE A 76 -6.44 1.92 2.52
C ILE A 76 -7.43 1.64 3.64
N ILE A 77 -8.50 0.89 3.38
CA ILE A 77 -9.49 0.54 4.41
C ILE A 77 -8.84 -0.28 5.53
N LYS A 78 -8.01 -1.28 5.18
CA LYS A 78 -7.25 -2.07 6.15
C LYS A 78 -6.28 -1.21 6.96
N PHE A 79 -5.67 -0.21 6.33
CA PHE A 79 -4.73 0.72 6.99
C PHE A 79 -5.40 1.54 8.10
N PHE A 80 -6.67 1.93 7.95
CA PHE A 80 -7.40 2.66 8.98
C PHE A 80 -7.88 1.80 10.16
N GLY A 81 -7.75 0.48 10.10
CA GLY A 81 -8.47 -0.41 11.00
C GLY A 81 -9.98 -0.29 10.78
N ASN A 82 -10.78 -1.18 11.36
CA ASN A 82 -12.22 -1.27 11.10
C ASN A 82 -13.06 -0.06 11.62
N GLU A 83 -12.45 1.10 11.87
CA GLU A 83 -13.14 2.36 12.10
C GLU A 83 -13.24 3.12 10.77
N ALA A 84 -14.12 2.63 9.90
CA ALA A 84 -14.44 3.29 8.65
C ALA A 84 -14.87 4.73 8.93
N HIS A 85 -14.11 5.70 8.40
CA HIS A 85 -14.50 7.09 8.41
C HIS A 85 -15.88 7.23 7.73
N PRO A 86 -16.90 7.88 8.33
CA PRO A 86 -18.28 7.92 7.84
C PRO A 86 -18.47 8.30 6.37
N ALA A 87 -17.52 9.01 5.76
CA ALA A 87 -17.53 9.33 4.33
C ALA A 87 -17.39 8.07 3.42
N VAL A 88 -16.61 7.07 3.84
CA VAL A 88 -16.39 5.83 3.09
C VAL A 88 -17.60 4.89 3.23
N ALA A 89 -18.17 4.81 4.44
CA ALA A 89 -19.41 4.05 4.69
C ALA A 89 -20.58 4.58 3.86
N LYS A 90 -20.70 5.91 3.71
CA LYS A 90 -21.73 6.54 2.88
C LYS A 90 -21.57 6.24 1.39
N ALA A 91 -20.34 6.16 0.89
CA ALA A 91 -20.08 5.84 -0.53
C ALA A 91 -20.35 4.35 -0.88
N MET A 92 -20.21 3.43 0.09
CA MET A 92 -20.52 2.01 -0.11
C MET A 92 -22.03 1.69 -0.04
N ALA A 93 -22.85 2.55 0.57
CA ALA A 93 -24.30 2.31 0.74
C ALA A 93 -25.16 2.62 -0.51
N ASP A 94 -24.63 3.35 -1.49
CA ASP A 94 -25.38 3.81 -2.67
C ASP A 94 -25.27 2.88 -3.91
N LYS A 95 -24.61 1.72 -3.78
CA LYS A 95 -24.48 0.77 -4.91
C LYS A 95 -25.52 -0.36 -4.77
N PRO A 96 -26.45 -0.54 -5.73
CA PRO A 96 -27.42 -1.63 -5.65
C PRO A 96 -26.69 -2.98 -5.77
N ALA A 97 -26.92 -3.82 -4.75
CA ALA A 97 -26.52 -5.21 -4.73
C ALA A 97 -27.24 -5.97 -5.85
N SER A 98 -26.50 -6.40 -6.87
CA SER A 98 -26.92 -7.54 -7.70
C SER A 98 -26.33 -8.80 -7.06
N ALA A 99 -27.18 -9.45 -6.28
CA ALA A 99 -26.95 -10.75 -5.66
C ALA A 99 -27.20 -11.90 -6.68
N PRO A 100 -26.92 -13.18 -6.33
CA PRO A 100 -26.30 -14.17 -7.22
C PRO A 100 -27.24 -15.31 -7.67
N SER A 101 -26.78 -16.13 -8.63
CA SER A 101 -27.30 -17.47 -8.96
C SER A 101 -26.32 -18.16 -9.91
N SER A 102 -25.86 -19.42 -9.82
CA SER A 102 -25.95 -20.54 -8.88
C SER A 102 -24.96 -21.63 -9.43
N PRO A 103 -24.75 -22.80 -8.77
CA PRO A 103 -23.51 -23.58 -8.80
C PRO A 103 -23.45 -24.74 -9.83
N GLU A 104 -22.29 -25.42 -9.85
CA GLU A 104 -22.06 -26.86 -10.08
C GLU A 104 -21.41 -27.30 -11.41
N ALA A 105 -20.19 -27.87 -11.30
CA ALA A 105 -19.71 -29.02 -12.07
C ALA A 105 -18.46 -29.61 -11.38
N THR A 106 -18.61 -30.83 -10.85
CA THR A 106 -17.54 -31.70 -10.33
C THR A 106 -17.24 -32.83 -11.33
N GLU A 107 -15.96 -33.09 -11.61
CA GLU A 107 -15.27 -34.37 -11.96
C GLU A 107 -13.94 -34.00 -12.66
N GLY A 108 -12.75 -34.59 -12.45
CA GLY A 108 -12.24 -35.69 -11.64
C GLY A 108 -10.74 -35.90 -12.01
N HIS A 109 -9.93 -36.38 -11.05
CA HIS A 109 -8.63 -37.10 -11.12
C HIS A 109 -7.72 -36.93 -12.38
N ASN A 110 -6.39 -36.69 -12.30
CA ASN A 110 -5.41 -37.42 -11.50
C ASN A 110 -3.97 -36.82 -11.60
N LYS A 111 -3.27 -36.78 -10.45
CA LYS A 111 -1.87 -37.15 -10.15
C LYS A 111 -0.62 -36.48 -10.79
N ALA A 112 0.30 -36.16 -9.85
CA ALA A 112 1.78 -36.11 -9.93
C ALA A 112 2.36 -34.76 -10.46
N THR A 113 3.33 -34.05 -9.86
CA THR A 113 4.51 -34.42 -9.06
C THR A 113 5.11 -33.15 -8.40
N ALA A 114 5.67 -33.34 -7.20
CA ALA A 114 6.77 -32.63 -6.50
C ALA A 114 6.95 -31.08 -6.55
N GLY A 115 7.12 -30.50 -5.36
CA GLY A 115 7.79 -29.22 -5.13
C GLY A 115 7.18 -28.41 -3.99
N LYS A 116 7.67 -28.60 -2.75
CA LYS A 116 7.32 -27.81 -1.56
C LYS A 116 8.09 -26.45 -1.56
N PRO A 117 7.79 -25.52 -0.63
CA PRO A 117 7.58 -24.10 -0.89
C PRO A 117 8.84 -23.25 -0.63
N GLU A 118 8.89 -22.01 -1.11
CA GLU A 118 9.85 -21.04 -0.57
C GLU A 118 9.15 -19.73 -0.23
N THR A 119 8.93 -19.55 1.06
CA THR A 119 8.70 -18.27 1.72
C THR A 119 9.64 -18.27 2.93
N ALA A 120 10.23 -17.12 3.20
CA ALA A 120 11.13 -16.81 4.31
C ALA A 120 12.60 -17.22 4.09
N GLU A 121 13.47 -16.22 4.15
CA GLU A 121 14.33 -15.93 5.31
C GLU A 121 15.67 -15.37 4.82
N ILE A 122 15.88 -14.06 4.96
CA ILE A 122 17.21 -13.46 4.82
C ILE A 122 17.55 -12.84 6.17
N VAL A 123 18.15 -13.64 7.04
CA VAL A 123 18.77 -13.16 8.28
C VAL A 123 20.15 -13.81 8.42
N ASP A 124 21.14 -12.92 8.55
CA ASP A 124 22.34 -13.04 9.38
C ASP A 124 23.64 -13.77 8.92
N LYS A 125 24.72 -13.07 9.29
CA LYS A 125 26.11 -13.49 9.60
C LYS A 125 26.92 -14.22 8.53
N VAL A 126 27.81 -13.46 7.89
CA VAL A 126 29.22 -13.86 7.79
C VAL A 126 29.97 -13.15 8.92
N LYS A 127 30.31 -13.94 9.94
CA LYS A 127 31.24 -13.59 11.01
C LYS A 127 32.56 -14.32 10.72
N GLU A 128 33.64 -13.72 11.18
CA GLU A 128 34.99 -14.29 11.44
C GLU A 128 36.13 -13.98 10.46
N THR A 129 36.82 -12.87 10.78
CA THR A 129 38.29 -12.67 10.89
C THR A 129 39.10 -13.92 11.26
N PRO A 130 40.41 -14.05 10.90
CA PRO A 130 41.54 -13.29 11.47
C PRO A 130 42.56 -12.84 10.38
N LYS A 131 43.49 -11.90 10.56
CA LYS A 131 44.49 -11.64 11.62
C LYS A 131 45.01 -10.21 11.42
#